data_AF-A0A4Q3WRG4-F1
#
_entry.id   AF-A0A4Q3WRG4-F1
#
_cell.length_a   1.000
_cell.length_b   1.000
_cell.length_c   1.000
_cell.angle_alpha   90.00
_cell.angle_beta   90.00
_cell.angle_gamma   90.00
#
_symmetry.space_group_name_H-M   'P 1'
#
loop_
_entity.id
_entity.type
_entity.pdbx_description
1 polymer ?
#
loop_
_entity_poly.entity_id
_entity_poly.type
_entity_poly.pdbx_seq_one_letter_code
_entity_poly.pdbx_strand_id
1 'polypeptide(L)' 'GYGFYQMSGNVWEWCNDWFSRTHPAPVNPGLATHKVTKGGSFLCHVSYCNRYRVAARTANTPDSTTSHTGFRCVINSEE' A
#
# COMPACT_ATOMS: atom_id res chain seq x y z
N GLY A 1 -15.52 -4.47 -13.95
CA GLY A 1 -14.32 -4.37 -13.08
C GLY A 1 -13.47 -5.62 -13.25
N TYR A 2 -12.36 -5.74 -12.51
CA TYR A 2 -11.41 -6.86 -12.64
C TYR A 2 -11.65 -8.03 -11.65
N GLY A 3 -12.81 -8.08 -10.99
CA GLY A 3 -13.10 -9.12 -9.99
C GLY A 3 -12.34 -8.97 -8.66
N PHE A 4 -11.63 -7.86 -8.44
CA PHE A 4 -10.96 -7.58 -7.16
C PHE A 4 -11.93 -6.98 -6.13
N TYR A 5 -11.88 -7.55 -4.92
CA TYR A 5 -12.66 -7.09 -3.78
C TYR A 5 -11.79 -6.27 -2.83
N GLN A 6 -12.40 -5.25 -2.22
CA GLN A 6 -11.83 -4.47 -1.13
C GLN A 6 -10.44 -3.85 -1.42
N MET A 7 -10.18 -3.43 -2.66
CA MET A 7 -8.98 -2.65 -3.01
C MET A 7 -8.94 -1.24 -2.37
N SER A 8 -10.06 -0.82 -1.75
CA SER A 8 -10.27 0.49 -1.15
C SER A 8 -11.00 0.30 0.20
N GLY A 9 -10.31 0.57 1.31
CA GLY A 9 -10.80 0.32 2.66
C GLY A 9 -10.48 -1.10 3.15
N ASN A 10 -11.23 -1.57 4.15
CA ASN A 10 -10.93 -2.78 4.93
C ASN A 10 -9.56 -2.71 5.63
N VAL A 11 -8.47 -3.14 4.97
CA VAL A 11 -7.12 -3.07 5.53
C VAL A 11 -6.18 -2.43 4.53
N TRP A 12 -5.17 -1.72 5.03
CA TRP A 12 -4.04 -1.31 4.21
C TRP A 12 -3.35 -2.56 3.66
N GLU A 13 -2.85 -2.48 2.43
CA GLU A 13 -2.18 -3.61 1.80
C GLU A 13 -0.73 -3.26 1.46
N TRP A 14 0.21 -4.09 1.92
CA TRP A 14 1.62 -4.00 1.57
C TRP A 14 1.87 -4.23 0.08
N CYS A 15 2.81 -3.47 -0.49
CA CYS A 15 3.35 -3.67 -1.82
C CYS A 15 4.86 -3.96 -1.75
N ASN A 16 5.39 -4.62 -2.78
CA ASN A 16 6.81 -4.94 -2.84
C ASN A 16 7.70 -3.71 -3.16
N ASP A 17 7.12 -2.58 -3.53
CA ASP A 17 7.85 -1.36 -3.84
C ASP A 17 8.42 -0.69 -2.58
N TRP A 18 9.61 -0.12 -2.71
CA TRP A 18 10.15 0.84 -1.74
C TRP A 18 9.51 2.22 -1.97
N PHE A 19 9.16 2.91 -0.88
CA PHE A 19 8.46 4.18 -0.98
C PHE A 19 9.42 5.35 -1.25
N SER A 20 9.10 6.15 -2.27
CA SER A 20 9.63 7.49 -2.49
C SER A 20 8.51 8.52 -2.57
N ARG A 21 8.71 9.75 -2.06
CA ARG A 21 7.73 10.84 -2.21
C ARG A 21 7.57 11.28 -3.67
N THR A 22 8.66 11.23 -4.43
CA THR A 22 8.67 11.49 -5.87
C THR A 22 8.45 10.18 -6.61
N HIS A 23 7.39 10.06 -7.41
CA HIS A 23 7.08 8.85 -8.16
C HIS A 23 6.56 9.20 -9.57
N PRO A 24 7.04 8.54 -10.64
CA PRO A 24 8.08 7.51 -10.63
C PRO A 24 9.48 8.13 -10.41
N ALA A 25 10.23 7.58 -9.47
CA ALA A 25 11.64 7.92 -9.29
C ALA A 25 12.39 6.62 -8.97
N PRO A 26 13.65 6.47 -9.42
CA PRO A 26 14.45 5.32 -9.04
C PRO A 26 14.64 5.32 -7.54
N VAL A 27 14.26 4.22 -6.89
CA VAL A 27 14.47 4.01 -5.46
C VAL A 27 15.62 3.02 -5.30
N ASN A 28 16.70 3.45 -4.65
CA ASN A 28 17.78 2.53 -4.28
C ASN A 28 17.32 1.68 -3.09
N PRO A 29 17.13 0.36 -3.24
CA PRO A 29 16.68 -0.51 -2.16
C PRO A 29 17.59 -0.50 -0.93
N GLY A 30 18.90 -0.29 -1.11
CA GLY A 30 19.88 -0.27 -0.01
C GLY A 30 19.82 0.99 0.85
N LEU A 31 19.12 2.04 0.41
CA LEU A 31 18.95 3.30 1.14
C LEU A 31 17.49 3.55 1.56
N ALA A 32 16.55 2.77 1.04
CA ALA A 32 15.14 2.94 1.34
C ALA A 32 14.78 2.32 2.69
N THR A 33 13.97 3.02 3.46
CA THR A 33 13.60 2.62 4.83
C THR A 33 12.15 2.19 4.98
N HIS A 34 11.29 2.48 4.00
CA HIS A 34 9.85 2.24 4.09
C HIS A 34 9.31 1.55 2.84
N LYS A 35 8.40 0.61 3.02
CA LYS A 35 7.68 -0.07 1.92
C LYS A 35 6.35 0.61 1.67
N VAL A 36 5.88 0.54 0.42
CA VAL A 36 4.60 1.14 0.01
C VAL A 36 3.43 0.37 0.63
N THR A 37 2.44 1.10 1.13
CA THR A 37 1.09 0.56 1.44
C THR A 37 -0.01 1.34 0.71
N LYS A 38 -1.05 0.62 0.31
CA LYS A 38 -2.14 1.12 -0.55
C LYS A 38 -3.52 0.73 0.01
N GLY A 39 -4.56 1.34 -0.53
CA GLY A 39 -5.96 0.95 -0.32
C GLY A 39 -6.66 1.65 0.85
N GLY A 40 -5.95 2.13 1.87
CA GLY A 40 -6.61 2.62 3.09
C GLY A 40 -7.17 1.46 3.92
N SER A 41 -7.82 1.77 5.04
CA SER A 41 -8.40 0.77 5.94
C SER A 41 -9.78 1.18 6.43
N PHE A 42 -10.42 0.33 7.25
CA PHE A 42 -11.70 0.59 7.92
C PHE A 42 -11.68 1.81 8.84
N LEU A 43 -10.49 2.36 9.17
CA LEU A 43 -10.38 3.60 9.91
C LEU A 43 -10.48 4.84 9.02
N CYS A 44 -10.18 4.75 7.73
CA CYS A 44 -10.08 5.94 6.88
C CYS A 44 -11.41 6.69 6.79
N HIS A 45 -11.36 8.01 6.99
CA HIS A 45 -12.53 8.88 6.96
C HIS A 45 -12.18 10.21 6.29
N VAL A 46 -13.15 10.82 5.59
CA VAL A 46 -12.95 12.06 4.82
C VAL A 46 -12.38 13.21 5.64
N SER A 47 -12.67 13.27 6.95
CA SER A 47 -12.21 14.35 7.84
C SER A 47 -10.70 14.33 8.12
N TYR A 48 -10.01 13.19 7.96
CA TYR A 48 -8.60 13.10 8.36
C TYR A 48 -7.73 12.15 7.50
N CYS A 49 -8.34 11.16 6.84
CA CYS A 49 -7.64 10.21 6.00
C CYS A 49 -8.49 9.82 4.78
N ASN A 50 -8.27 10.52 3.66
CA ASN A 50 -8.92 10.24 2.38
C ASN A 50 -8.15 9.22 1.51
N ARG A 51 -7.44 8.28 2.15
CA ARG A 51 -6.49 7.40 1.46
C ARG A 51 -7.08 6.09 0.92
N TYR A 52 -8.40 5.92 1.02
CA TYR A 52 -9.15 4.91 0.29
C TYR A 52 -9.23 5.19 -1.23
N ARG A 53 -8.80 6.37 -1.70
CA ARG A 53 -8.71 6.66 -3.14
C ARG A 53 -7.65 5.78 -3.81
N VAL A 54 -7.96 5.27 -5.01
CA VAL A 54 -7.06 4.36 -5.78
C VAL A 54 -5.64 4.92 -5.98
N ALA A 55 -5.51 6.23 -6.22
CA ALA A 55 -4.21 6.88 -6.40
C ALA A 55 -3.43 7.12 -5.09
N ALA A 56 -4.10 7.06 -3.92
CA ALA A 56 -3.47 7.33 -2.65
C ALA A 56 -2.44 6.27 -2.29
N ARG A 57 -1.37 6.68 -1.62
CA ARG A 57 -0.26 5.85 -1.19
C ARG A 57 0.29 6.37 0.12
N THR A 58 0.75 5.48 0.97
CA THR A 58 1.52 5.81 2.17
C THR A 58 2.65 4.79 2.32
N ALA A 59 3.38 4.85 3.42
CA ALA A 59 4.51 3.99 3.68
C ALA A 59 4.58 3.64 5.16
N ASN A 60 5.20 2.50 5.46
CA ASN A 60 5.62 2.18 6.82
C ASN A 60 6.93 1.37 6.78
N THR A 61 7.65 1.27 7.91
CA THR A 61 8.86 0.45 7.97
C THR A 61 8.50 -1.03 7.80
N PRO A 62 9.36 -1.87 7.17
CA PRO A 62 9.02 -3.26 6.84
C PRO A 62 8.65 -4.15 8.04
N ASP A 63 9.13 -3.79 9.23
CA ASP A 63 8.89 -4.47 10.50
C ASP A 63 7.63 -3.99 11.24
N SER A 64 7.00 -2.91 10.77
CA SER A 64 5.81 -2.36 11.39
C SER A 64 4.58 -3.23 11.18
N THR A 65 3.81 -3.43 12.26
CA THR A 65 2.53 -4.15 12.23
C THR A 65 1.45 -3.35 12.94
N THR A 66 0.21 -3.45 12.45
CA THR A 66 -0.96 -2.82 13.07
C THR A 66 -2.19 -3.68 12.84
N SER A 67 -3.27 -3.45 13.61
CA SER A 67 -4.54 -4.17 13.47
C SER A 67 -5.32 -3.88 12.19
N HIS A 68 -4.84 -2.96 11.34
CA HIS A 68 -5.52 -2.53 10.11
C HIS A 68 -4.64 -2.66 8.86
N THR A 69 -3.55 -3.44 8.94
CA THR A 69 -2.62 -3.65 7.82
C THR A 69 -2.54 -5.14 7.52
N GLY A 70 -2.75 -5.50 6.26
CA GLY A 70 -2.59 -6.83 5.71
C GLY A 70 -1.86 -6.78 4.37
N PHE A 71 -2.09 -7.77 3.52
CA PHE A 71 -1.54 -7.85 2.16
C PHE A 71 -2.37 -8.80 1.30
N ARG A 72 -2.18 -8.70 -0.01
CA ARG A 72 -2.62 -9.72 -0.97
C ARG A 72 -1.44 -10.15 -1.83
N CYS A 73 -1.44 -11.41 -2.26
CA CYS A 73 -0.41 -11.93 -3.14
C CYS A 73 -0.77 -11.68 -4.60
N VAL A 74 0.26 -11.59 -5.43
CA VAL A 74 0.16 -11.67 -6.88
C VAL A 74 1.14 -12.73 -7.35
N ILE A 75 0.81 -13.39 -8.45
CA ILE A 75 1.68 -14.34 -9.13
C ILE A 75 1.78 -13.91 -10.58
N ASN A 76 2.92 -14.17 -11.21
CA ASN A 76 3.05 -14.00 -12.65
C ASN A 76 2.17 -15.04 -13.35
N SER A 77 1.65 -14.70 -14.52
CA SER A 77 0.82 -15.63 -15.29
C SER A 77 1.62 -16.79 -15.90
N GLU A 78 2.94 -16.65 -15.97
CA GLU A 78 3.87 -17.65 -16.49
C GLU A 78 4.86 -18.04 -15.39
N GLU A 79 4.46 -19.04 -14.60
CA GLU A 79 5.27 -20.05 -13.92
C GLU A 79 4.48 -21.37 -13.93
#